data_AF-A0AAV8G7W9-F1
#
_entry.id   AF-A0AAV8G7W9-F1
#
_cell.length_a   1.000
_cell.length_b   1.000
_cell.length_c   1.000
_cell.angle_alpha   90.00
_cell.angle_beta   90.00
_cell.angle_gamma   90.00
#
_symmetry.space_group_name_H-M   'P 1'
#
loop_
_entity.id
_entity.type
_entity.pdbx_description
1 polymer ?
#
loop_
_entity_poly.entity_id
_entity_poly.type
_entity_poly.pdbx_seq_one_letter_code
_entity_poly.pdbx_strand_id
1 'polypeptide(L)'
;MDTQRKPPSLVDLCINLAIENVRYIGSVSGLDSNLLERILPHCNISQLTRIENCSKGTDLSPVTDKLWKRFYEMEHGVDNANRVIERMQQKKVQFKWKQLFEAKKKEREEAENKISKKLKQSYAESLAEKQSRQTRMTTKIPPSKRGFWGGSRSSHLTNYKSPLMKKAKIEFLNRLYIS
;
A
#
# COMPACT_ATOMS: atom_id res chain seq x y z
N MET A 1 -32.39 27.25 -36.94
CA MET A 1 -32.06 26.24 -37.97
C MET A 1 -32.45 24.89 -37.42
N ASP A 2 -33.69 24.47 -37.70
CA ASP A 2 -34.21 23.19 -37.25
C ASP A 2 -33.56 22.08 -38.07
N THR A 3 -32.58 21.40 -37.48
CA THR A 3 -32.11 20.13 -38.01
C THR A 3 -33.29 19.17 -37.99
N GLN A 4 -33.83 18.81 -39.15
CA GLN A 4 -34.78 17.71 -39.29
C GLN A 4 -34.14 16.47 -38.66
N ARG A 5 -34.50 16.17 -37.40
CA ARG A 5 -34.04 14.97 -36.70
C ARG A 5 -34.75 13.80 -37.36
N LYS A 6 -34.06 13.13 -38.28
CA LYS A 6 -34.51 11.82 -38.76
C LYS A 6 -34.76 10.94 -37.54
N PRO A 7 -35.89 10.22 -37.48
CA PRO A 7 -36.14 9.33 -36.35
C PRO A 7 -34.98 8.35 -36.22
N PRO A 8 -34.49 8.09 -35.00
CA PRO A 8 -33.37 7.17 -34.78
C PRO A 8 -33.74 5.80 -35.32
N SER A 9 -32.75 5.11 -35.90
CA SER A 9 -32.98 3.74 -36.36
C SER A 9 -33.26 2.81 -35.17
N LEU A 10 -33.92 1.68 -35.43
CA LEU A 10 -34.13 0.66 -34.39
C LEU A 10 -32.79 0.24 -33.75
N VAL A 11 -31.74 0.13 -34.57
CA VAL A 11 -30.39 -0.21 -34.09
C VAL A 11 -29.86 0.85 -33.13
N ASP A 12 -30.02 2.13 -33.45
CA ASP A 12 -29.57 3.23 -32.57
C ASP A 12 -30.33 3.24 -31.24
N LEU A 13 -31.64 2.96 -31.27
CA LEU A 13 -32.44 2.83 -30.04
C LEU A 13 -31.96 1.65 -29.18
N CYS A 14 -31.67 0.50 -29.79
CA CYS A 14 -31.12 -0.66 -29.07
C CYS A 14 -29.73 -0.39 -28.50
N ILE A 15 -28.87 0.33 -29.21
CA ILE A 15 -27.55 0.75 -28.71
C ILE A 15 -27.69 1.67 -27.52
N ASN A 16 -28.56 2.68 -27.59
CA ASN A 16 -28.79 3.61 -26.48
C ASN A 16 -29.32 2.87 -25.25
N LEU A 17 -30.29 1.97 -25.44
CA LEU A 17 -30.81 1.14 -24.36
C LEU A 17 -29.72 0.25 -23.74
N ALA A 18 -28.84 -0.31 -24.57
CA ALA A 18 -27.69 -1.09 -24.10
C ALA A 18 -26.70 -0.23 -23.31
N ILE A 19 -26.44 1.00 -23.75
CA ILE A 19 -25.59 1.98 -23.04
C ILE A 19 -26.18 2.33 -21.67
N GLU A 20 -27.48 2.57 -21.58
CA GLU A 20 -28.16 2.85 -20.31
C GLU A 20 -28.13 1.65 -19.34
N ASN A 21 -28.09 0.43 -19.89
CA ASN A 21 -28.17 -0.82 -19.14
C ASN A 21 -26.89 -1.64 -19.15
N VAL A 22 -25.73 -1.00 -19.38
CA VAL A 22 -24.41 -1.68 -19.45
C VAL A 22 -24.13 -2.57 -18.24
N ARG A 23 -24.61 -2.16 -17.05
CA ARG A 23 -24.48 -2.94 -15.80
C ARG A 23 -25.09 -4.35 -15.87
N TYR A 24 -26.00 -4.62 -16.80
CA TYR A 24 -26.64 -5.92 -16.99
C TYR A 24 -26.05 -6.72 -18.14
N ILE A 25 -25.15 -6.13 -18.93
CA ILE A 25 -24.45 -6.82 -20.01
C ILE A 25 -23.50 -7.86 -19.39
N GLY A 26 -23.72 -9.13 -19.71
CA GLY A 26 -22.96 -10.27 -19.20
C GLY A 26 -21.90 -10.73 -20.20
N SER A 27 -22.26 -11.68 -21.04
CA SER A 27 -21.44 -12.14 -22.17
C SER A 27 -21.79 -11.35 -23.43
N VAL A 28 -20.78 -11.10 -24.24
CA VAL A 28 -20.89 -10.35 -25.51
C VAL A 28 -20.42 -11.22 -26.69
N SER A 29 -20.29 -12.53 -26.46
CA SER A 29 -19.93 -13.51 -27.48
C SER A 29 -20.97 -13.52 -28.61
N GLY A 30 -20.51 -13.34 -29.85
CA GLY A 30 -21.36 -13.38 -31.05
C GLY A 30 -21.98 -12.03 -31.46
N LEU A 31 -21.71 -10.93 -30.74
CA LEU A 31 -22.09 -9.60 -31.19
C LEU A 31 -21.09 -9.03 -32.22
N ASP A 32 -21.59 -8.23 -33.16
CA ASP A 32 -20.75 -7.58 -34.16
C ASP A 32 -19.79 -6.56 -33.51
N SER A 33 -18.54 -6.62 -33.95
CA SER A 33 -17.45 -5.71 -33.59
C SER A 33 -17.86 -4.23 -33.65
N ASN A 34 -18.63 -3.82 -34.67
CA ASN A 34 -19.08 -2.44 -34.84
C ASN A 34 -20.05 -1.98 -33.74
N LEU A 35 -20.90 -2.88 -33.22
CA LEU A 35 -21.80 -2.56 -32.11
C LEU A 35 -21.01 -2.46 -30.79
N LEU A 36 -20.01 -3.31 -30.61
CA LEU A 36 -19.13 -3.27 -29.45
C LEU A 36 -18.33 -1.98 -29.41
N GLU A 37 -17.81 -1.52 -30.54
CA GLU A 37 -17.09 -0.24 -30.64
C GLU A 37 -17.95 0.96 -30.24
N ARG A 38 -19.28 0.86 -30.32
CA ARG A 38 -20.21 1.91 -29.89
C ARG A 38 -20.62 1.78 -28.43
N ILE A 39 -20.86 0.56 -27.93
CA ILE A 39 -21.38 0.34 -26.58
C ILE A 39 -20.25 0.33 -25.53
N LEU A 40 -19.14 -0.36 -25.80
CA LEU A 40 -18.06 -0.58 -24.83
C LEU A 40 -17.32 0.68 -24.36
N PRO A 41 -17.19 1.77 -25.15
CA PRO A 41 -16.59 3.02 -24.65
C PRO A 41 -17.32 3.65 -23.48
N HIS A 42 -18.61 3.33 -23.29
CA HIS A 42 -19.43 3.84 -22.19
C HIS A 42 -19.37 2.97 -20.92
N CYS A 43 -18.66 1.83 -20.97
CA CYS A 43 -18.48 0.96 -19.82
C CYS A 43 -17.49 1.57 -18.81
N ASN A 44 -17.70 1.30 -17.53
CA ASN A 44 -16.69 1.49 -16.49
C ASN A 44 -15.66 0.34 -16.50
N ILE A 45 -14.48 0.57 -15.91
CA ILE A 45 -13.40 -0.44 -15.79
C ILE A 45 -13.90 -1.77 -15.23
N SER A 46 -14.69 -1.72 -14.14
CA SER A 46 -15.24 -2.91 -13.50
C SER A 46 -16.21 -3.67 -14.40
N GLN A 47 -17.00 -2.94 -15.20
CA GLN A 47 -17.95 -3.53 -16.15
C GLN A 47 -17.21 -4.18 -17.31
N LEU A 48 -16.21 -3.49 -17.87
CA LEU A 48 -15.37 -4.03 -18.95
C LEU A 48 -14.64 -5.30 -18.50
N THR A 49 -14.05 -5.28 -17.29
CA THR A 49 -13.42 -6.47 -16.68
C THR A 49 -14.42 -7.63 -16.57
N ARG A 50 -15.66 -7.36 -16.14
CA ARG A 50 -16.70 -8.39 -16.00
C ARG A 50 -17.05 -8.99 -17.35
N ILE A 51 -17.29 -8.15 -18.36
CA ILE A 51 -17.66 -8.59 -19.71
C ILE A 51 -16.58 -9.49 -20.31
N GLU A 52 -15.30 -9.11 -20.18
CA GLU A 52 -14.19 -9.93 -20.66
C GLU A 52 -14.06 -11.26 -19.90
N ASN A 53 -14.28 -11.26 -18.58
CA ASN A 53 -14.20 -12.48 -17.78
C ASN A 53 -15.39 -13.43 -18.04
N CYS A 54 -16.56 -12.89 -18.42
CA CYS A 54 -17.75 -13.64 -18.80
C CYS A 54 -17.68 -14.17 -20.24
N SER A 55 -16.99 -13.46 -21.15
CA SER A 55 -16.89 -13.81 -22.58
C SER A 55 -15.69 -14.72 -22.86
N LYS A 56 -15.58 -15.84 -22.12
CA LYS A 56 -14.49 -16.81 -22.29
C LYS A 56 -14.59 -17.45 -23.68
N GLY A 57 -13.60 -17.19 -24.55
CA GLY A 57 -13.50 -17.81 -25.89
C GLY A 57 -13.67 -16.84 -27.07
N THR A 58 -13.93 -15.56 -26.84
CA THR A 58 -13.94 -14.54 -27.90
C THR A 58 -12.83 -13.53 -27.68
N ASP A 59 -11.94 -13.38 -28.65
CA ASP A 59 -10.87 -12.38 -28.59
C ASP A 59 -11.43 -10.97 -28.82
N LEU A 60 -11.84 -10.31 -27.73
CA LEU A 60 -12.29 -8.91 -27.72
C LEU A 60 -11.12 -7.89 -27.76
N SER A 61 -9.89 -8.40 -27.78
CA SER A 61 -8.65 -7.61 -27.77
C SER A 61 -8.60 -6.42 -28.73
N PRO A 62 -9.05 -6.48 -29.99
CA PRO A 62 -8.92 -5.33 -30.90
C PRO A 62 -9.75 -4.11 -30.49
N VAL A 63 -10.89 -4.34 -29.83
CA VAL A 63 -11.76 -3.27 -29.32
C VAL A 63 -11.38 -2.89 -27.90
N THR A 64 -11.12 -3.87 -27.04
CA THR A 64 -10.91 -3.61 -25.62
C THR A 64 -9.52 -3.05 -25.30
N ASP A 65 -8.48 -3.40 -26.06
CA ASP A 65 -7.11 -2.94 -25.77
C ASP A 65 -6.98 -1.40 -25.90
N LYS A 66 -7.69 -0.81 -26.87
CA LYS A 66 -7.81 0.66 -27.00
C LYS A 66 -8.52 1.30 -25.80
N LEU A 67 -9.55 0.64 -25.27
CA LEU A 67 -10.28 1.09 -24.09
C LEU A 67 -9.43 0.98 -22.84
N TRP A 68 -8.71 -0.13 -22.67
CA TRP A 68 -7.77 -0.33 -21.57
C TRP A 68 -6.66 0.73 -21.55
N LYS A 69 -6.15 1.12 -22.72
CA LYS A 69 -5.22 2.26 -22.83
C LYS A 69 -5.85 3.56 -22.31
N ARG A 70 -7.07 3.89 -22.74
CA ARG A 70 -7.79 5.09 -22.26
C ARG A 70 -8.02 5.05 -20.75
N PHE A 71 -8.45 3.91 -20.19
CA PHE A 71 -8.61 3.76 -18.75
C PHE A 71 -7.30 3.94 -17.99
N TYR A 72 -6.20 3.43 -18.52
CA TYR A 72 -4.88 3.63 -17.94
C TYR A 72 -4.49 5.11 -17.94
N GLU A 73 -4.71 5.82 -19.04
CA GLU A 73 -4.47 7.27 -19.14
C GLU A 73 -5.34 8.07 -18.16
N MET A 74 -6.61 7.69 -17.97
CA MET A 74 -7.51 8.35 -17.01
C MET A 74 -7.09 8.13 -15.55
N GLU A 75 -6.73 6.90 -15.17
CA GLU A 75 -6.37 6.55 -13.78
C GLU A 75 -4.94 6.97 -13.40
N HIS A 76 -4.03 7.01 -14.37
CA HIS A 76 -2.60 7.18 -14.09
C HIS A 76 -1.97 8.37 -14.82
N GLY A 77 -2.71 9.06 -15.69
CA GLY A 77 -2.21 10.15 -16.51
C GLY A 77 -1.54 9.67 -17.80
N VAL A 78 -1.56 10.57 -18.78
CA VAL A 78 -1.02 10.34 -20.14
C VAL A 78 0.50 10.14 -20.10
N ASP A 79 1.23 10.88 -19.27
CA ASP A 79 2.68 10.78 -19.17
C ASP A 79 3.15 9.38 -18.73
N ASN A 80 2.41 8.78 -17.79
CA ASN A 80 2.70 7.42 -17.35
C ASN A 80 2.42 6.40 -18.45
N ALA A 81 1.37 6.59 -19.24
CA ALA A 81 1.07 5.72 -20.38
C ALA A 81 2.17 5.82 -21.44
N ASN A 82 2.62 7.04 -21.77
CA ASN A 82 3.72 7.28 -22.70
C ASN A 82 5.02 6.62 -22.23
N ARG A 83 5.37 6.75 -20.94
CA ARG A 83 6.55 6.10 -20.36
C ARG A 83 6.48 4.58 -20.45
N VAL A 84 5.30 3.98 -20.35
CA VAL A 84 5.11 2.54 -20.53
C VAL A 84 5.31 2.14 -22.00
N ILE A 85 4.79 2.92 -22.94
CA ILE A 85 5.00 2.72 -24.39
C ILE A 85 6.49 2.81 -24.74
N GLU A 86 7.19 3.82 -24.23
CA GLU A 86 8.63 3.97 -24.43
C GLU A 86 9.42 2.77 -23.91
N ARG A 87 9.09 2.28 -22.69
CA ARG A 87 9.71 1.08 -22.11
C ARG A 87 9.45 -0.17 -22.95
N MET A 88 8.25 -0.30 -23.52
CA MET A 88 7.91 -1.40 -24.42
C MET A 88 8.75 -1.35 -25.70
N GLN A 89 8.86 -0.17 -26.31
CA GLN A 89 9.66 0.05 -27.51
C GLN A 89 11.13 -0.24 -27.26
N GLN A 90 11.69 0.25 -26.15
CA GLN A 90 13.09 -0.01 -25.76
C GLN A 90 13.38 -1.49 -25.59
N LYS A 91 12.46 -2.23 -24.95
CA LYS A 91 12.62 -3.68 -24.72
C LYS A 91 12.17 -4.54 -25.89
N LYS A 92 11.60 -3.94 -26.94
CA LYS A 92 10.97 -4.63 -28.08
C LYS A 92 9.93 -5.68 -27.66
N VAL A 93 9.15 -5.38 -26.61
CA VAL A 93 8.07 -6.26 -26.13
C VAL A 93 6.74 -5.55 -26.24
N GLN A 94 5.71 -6.26 -26.69
CA GLN A 94 4.33 -5.78 -26.68
C GLN A 94 3.55 -6.52 -25.59
N PHE A 95 2.88 -5.77 -24.71
CA PHE A 95 1.97 -6.33 -23.72
C PHE A 95 0.58 -5.73 -23.92
N LYS A 96 -0.45 -6.51 -23.54
CA LYS A 96 -1.83 -6.02 -23.54
C LYS A 96 -2.01 -4.97 -22.45
N TRP A 97 -2.74 -3.89 -22.73
CA TRP A 97 -2.98 -2.82 -21.76
C TRP A 97 -3.69 -3.30 -20.49
N LYS A 98 -4.58 -4.30 -20.63
CA LYS A 98 -5.21 -4.99 -19.49
C LYS A 98 -4.18 -5.54 -18.50
N GLN A 99 -3.16 -6.24 -19.00
CA GLN A 99 -2.15 -6.88 -18.14
C GLN A 99 -1.33 -5.84 -17.38
N LEU A 100 -0.99 -4.73 -18.03
CA LEU A 100 -0.28 -3.61 -17.40
C LEU A 100 -1.13 -2.95 -16.31
N PHE A 101 -2.42 -2.78 -16.59
CA PHE A 101 -3.37 -2.21 -15.64
C PHE A 101 -3.51 -3.11 -14.40
N GLU A 102 -3.68 -4.42 -14.59
CA GLU A 102 -3.74 -5.38 -13.49
C GLU A 102 -2.43 -5.43 -12.68
N ALA A 103 -1.28 -5.45 -13.36
CA ALA A 103 0.03 -5.45 -12.71
C ALA A 103 0.23 -4.20 -11.84
N LYS A 104 -0.15 -3.02 -12.36
CA LYS A 104 -0.04 -1.76 -11.63
C LYS A 104 -1.02 -1.67 -10.45
N LYS A 105 -2.22 -2.25 -10.60
CA LYS A 105 -3.19 -2.35 -9.51
C LYS A 105 -2.64 -3.21 -8.36
N LYS A 106 -2.03 -4.35 -8.68
CA LYS A 106 -1.37 -5.22 -7.68
C LYS A 106 -0.20 -4.50 -7.00
N GLU A 107 0.62 -3.77 -7.76
CA GLU A 107 1.73 -2.99 -7.19
C GLU A 107 1.23 -1.94 -6.18
N ARG A 108 0.13 -1.24 -6.49
CA ARG A 108 -0.51 -0.28 -5.56
C ARG A 108 -0.98 -0.98 -4.29
N GLU A 109 -1.71 -2.09 -4.42
CA GLU A 109 -2.23 -2.86 -3.28
C GLU A 109 -1.10 -3.41 -2.38
N GLU A 110 0.01 -3.87 -2.97
CA GLU A 110 1.18 -4.29 -2.22
C GLU A 110 1.85 -3.14 -1.48
N ALA A 111 1.95 -1.96 -2.09
CA ALA A 111 2.50 -0.77 -1.45
C ALA A 111 1.65 -0.33 -0.26
N GLU A 112 0.32 -0.27 -0.43
CA GLU A 112 -0.64 0.04 0.63
C GLU A 112 -0.55 -0.98 1.77
N ASN A 113 -0.45 -2.26 1.45
CA ASN A 113 -0.28 -3.33 2.45
C ASN A 113 1.04 -3.21 3.21
N LYS A 114 2.14 -2.85 2.53
CA LYS A 114 3.45 -2.62 3.18
C LYS A 114 3.39 -1.42 4.14
N ILE A 115 2.78 -0.31 3.73
CA ILE A 115 2.60 0.88 4.58
C ILE A 115 1.72 0.54 5.78
N SER A 116 0.60 -0.15 5.55
CA SER A 116 -0.32 -0.59 6.61
C SER A 116 0.36 -1.50 7.63
N LYS A 117 1.21 -2.43 7.17
CA LYS A 117 2.01 -3.29 8.07
C LYS A 117 3.00 -2.49 8.90
N LYS A 118 3.74 -1.57 8.28
CA LYS A 118 4.69 -0.68 8.98
C LYS A 118 3.99 0.17 10.04
N LEU A 119 2.82 0.71 9.72
CA LEU A 119 2.03 1.51 10.66
C LEU A 119 1.58 0.67 11.86
N LYS A 120 1.08 -0.54 11.63
CA LYS A 120 0.70 -1.47 12.71
C LYS A 120 1.90 -1.82 13.61
N GLN A 121 3.07 -2.04 13.01
CA GLN A 121 4.31 -2.29 13.76
C GLN A 121 4.68 -1.11 14.65
N SER A 122 4.71 0.12 14.11
CA SER A 122 5.05 1.31 14.92
C SER A 122 4.06 1.55 16.06
N TYR A 123 2.77 1.28 15.86
CA TYR A 123 1.79 1.34 16.95
C TYR A 123 2.05 0.29 18.03
N ALA A 124 2.29 -0.97 17.64
CA ALA A 124 2.58 -2.05 18.57
C ALA A 124 3.85 -1.78 19.39
N GLU A 125 4.91 -1.28 18.75
CA GLU A 125 6.15 -0.87 19.41
C GLU A 125 5.91 0.25 20.43
N SER A 126 5.17 1.28 20.04
CA SER A 126 4.83 2.39 20.96
C SER A 126 3.99 1.94 22.16
N LEU A 127 3.08 0.97 21.96
CA LEU A 127 2.28 0.39 23.04
C LEU A 127 3.14 -0.46 23.97
N ALA A 128 4.04 -1.27 23.43
CA ALA A 128 4.99 -2.07 24.20
C ALA A 128 5.94 -1.19 25.02
N GLU A 129 6.40 -0.07 24.46
CA GLU A 129 7.22 0.91 25.18
C GLU A 129 6.44 1.59 26.32
N LYS A 130 5.17 1.94 26.09
CA LYS A 130 4.31 2.48 27.16
C LYS A 130 4.08 1.45 28.26
N GLN A 131 3.84 0.19 27.91
CA GLN A 131 3.65 -0.91 28.87
C GLN A 131 4.92 -1.24 29.64
N SER A 132 6.10 -1.12 29.03
CA SER A 132 7.38 -1.36 29.72
C SER A 132 7.71 -0.25 30.72
N ARG A 133 7.32 0.99 30.44
CA ARG A 133 7.44 2.15 31.34
C ARG A 133 6.37 2.17 32.45
N GLN A 134 5.30 1.40 32.32
CA GLN A 134 4.20 1.37 33.29
C GLN A 134 4.65 0.69 34.60
N THR A 135 4.51 1.40 35.72
CA THR A 135 4.80 0.88 37.06
C THR A 135 3.87 -0.29 37.38
N ARG A 136 4.44 -1.48 37.58
CA ARG A 136 3.70 -2.67 38.02
C ARG A 136 3.63 -2.71 39.54
N MET A 137 2.43 -2.90 40.09
CA MET A 137 2.25 -3.18 41.52
C MET A 137 2.88 -4.54 41.84
N THR A 138 3.98 -4.54 42.59
CA THR A 138 4.64 -5.76 43.04
C THR A 138 3.93 -6.30 44.27
N THR A 139 3.32 -7.49 44.16
CA THR A 139 2.76 -8.26 45.30
C THR A 139 3.85 -8.82 46.21
N LYS A 140 5.10 -8.86 45.75
CA LYS A 140 6.24 -9.20 46.59
C LYS A 140 6.64 -7.98 47.40
N ILE A 141 6.54 -8.12 48.73
CA ILE A 141 7.11 -7.15 49.67
C ILE A 141 8.59 -7.02 49.31
N PRO A 142 9.09 -5.81 48.97
CA PRO A 142 10.50 -5.64 48.69
C PRO A 142 11.30 -6.10 49.91
N PRO A 143 12.42 -6.83 49.73
CA PRO A 143 13.21 -7.28 50.86
C PRO A 143 13.52 -6.08 51.76
N SER A 144 13.23 -6.24 53.04
CA SER A 144 13.46 -5.22 54.07
C SER A 144 14.81 -4.55 53.81
N LYS A 145 14.80 -3.22 53.63
CA LYS A 145 16.05 -2.45 53.57
C LYS A 145 16.82 -2.82 54.83
N ARG A 146 17.97 -3.49 54.66
CA ARG A 146 18.98 -3.57 55.72
C ARG A 146 19.18 -2.13 56.18
N GLY A 147 18.86 -1.86 57.45
CA GLY A 147 18.83 -0.52 57.99
C GLY A 147 20.09 0.22 57.59
N PHE A 148 19.93 1.46 57.13
CA PHE A 148 21.02 2.41 56.95
C PHE A 148 21.57 2.85 58.33
N TRP A 149 21.75 1.91 59.27
CA TRP A 149 22.25 2.09 60.61
C TRP A 149 22.79 0.73 61.08
N GLY A 150 24.10 0.56 61.02
CA GLY A 150 24.76 -0.61 61.60
C GLY A 150 26.12 -0.95 60.99
N GLY A 151 27.19 -0.60 61.72
CA GLY A 151 28.38 -1.44 61.74
C GLY A 151 29.58 -0.94 60.97
N SER A 152 30.45 -0.25 61.70
CA SER A 152 31.88 -0.12 61.45
C SER A 152 32.49 -1.39 60.83
N ARG A 153 33.02 -1.27 59.61
CA ARG A 153 34.29 -1.88 59.23
C ARG A 153 35.14 -0.79 58.60
N SER A 154 35.90 -0.13 59.46
CA SER A 154 36.95 0.82 59.11
C SER A 154 37.90 0.19 58.09
N SER A 155 37.85 0.69 56.86
CA SER A 155 39.03 0.76 56.01
C SER A 155 39.31 2.25 55.81
N HIS A 156 40.47 2.68 56.30
CA HIS A 156 40.90 4.07 56.41
C HIS A 156 40.94 4.79 55.06
N LEU A 157 39.82 5.41 54.65
CA LEU A 157 39.77 6.41 53.59
C LEU A 157 38.90 7.60 54.02
N THR A 158 39.08 8.03 55.26
CA THR A 158 38.42 9.19 55.84
C THR A 158 39.25 10.43 55.56
N ASN A 159 38.92 11.17 54.48
CA ASN A 159 39.04 12.64 54.40
C ASN A 159 38.65 13.26 53.04
N TYR A 160 37.79 12.63 52.23
CA TYR A 160 37.31 13.24 50.97
C TYR A 160 35.87 13.70 51.13
N LYS A 161 35.67 15.02 51.11
CA LYS A 161 34.40 15.70 51.41
C LYS A 161 33.29 15.50 50.36
N SER A 162 33.53 14.83 49.23
CA SER A 162 32.49 14.51 48.25
C SER A 162 32.60 13.11 47.63
N PRO A 163 31.47 12.47 47.26
CA PRO A 163 31.45 11.15 46.62
C PRO A 163 32.23 11.10 45.29
N LEU A 164 32.25 12.23 44.56
CA LEU A 164 32.97 12.37 43.30
C LEU A 164 34.50 12.22 43.51
N MET A 165 35.05 12.86 44.55
CA MET A 165 36.47 12.75 44.87
C MET A 165 36.86 11.34 45.36
N LYS A 166 35.96 10.64 46.04
CA LYS A 166 36.18 9.25 46.44
C LYS A 166 36.27 8.33 45.22
N LYS A 167 35.34 8.47 44.27
CA LYS A 167 35.32 7.66 43.05
C LYS A 167 36.57 7.91 42.19
N ALA A 168 36.95 9.17 41.99
CA ALA A 168 38.14 9.53 41.23
C ALA A 168 39.43 8.92 41.81
N LYS A 169 39.56 8.89 43.15
CA LYS A 169 40.74 8.33 43.80
C LYS A 169 40.76 6.80 43.76
N ILE A 170 39.60 6.14 43.86
CA ILE A 170 39.49 4.68 43.70
C ILE A 170 39.87 4.29 42.27
N GLU A 171 39.39 5.01 41.25
CA GLU A 171 39.77 4.76 39.85
C GLU A 171 41.27 4.99 39.61
N PHE A 172 41.87 6.00 40.25
CA PHE A 172 43.31 6.23 40.20
C PHE A 172 44.12 5.09 40.84
N LEU A 173 43.74 4.64 42.03
CA LEU A 173 44.43 3.54 42.74
C LEU A 173 44.28 2.21 42.01
N ASN A 174 43.10 1.94 41.43
CA ASN A 174 42.88 0.73 40.64
C ASN A 174 43.72 0.72 39.35
N ARG A 175 44.01 1.89 38.76
CA ARG A 175 44.93 1.99 37.61
C ARG A 175 46.39 1.72 37.99
N LEU A 176 46.80 2.06 39.21
CA LEU A 176 48.15 1.78 39.71
C LEU A 176 48.37 0.32 40.11
N TYR A 177 47.30 -0.43 40.38
CA TYR A 177 47.37 -1.86 40.74
C TYR A 177 47.24 -2.82 39.55
N ILE A 178 47.02 -2.28 38.34
CA ILE A 178 46.86 -3.05 37.08
C ILE A 178 48.08 -2.85 36.15
N SER A 179 49.18 -2.27 36.65
CA SER A 179 50.52 -2.31 36.02
C SER A 179 51.46 -3.21 36.82
#